data_AF-A0A2T0ANH8-F1
#
_entry.id   AF-A0A2T0ANH8-F1
#
_cell.length_a   1.000
_cell.length_b   1.000
_cell.length_c   1.000
_cell.angle_alpha   90.00
_cell.angle_beta   90.00
_cell.angle_gamma   90.00
#
_symmetry.space_group_name_H-M   'P 1'
#
loop_
_entity.id
_entity.type
_entity.pdbx_description
1 polymer ?
#
loop_
_entity_poly.entity_id
_entity_poly.type
_entity_poly.pdbx_seq_one_letter_code
_entity_poly.pdbx_strand_id
1 'polypeptide(L)'
;MQLLESLNGPSVSESCCRRREHKNLLKESLKELVKERKLTQEKADNVLSYIKKNKDERQYRVLFDDMVKKGIITKEEADDIREKNRDKRMLLRREKITKDLNELVKDKTITQEQANKFIEKLQKQDEEIKELHKKAKNMSPEQRKEYMKNALKGKDILEQMVKEGIITQKQAESMREVMPKPHKEER
;
A
#
# COMPACT_ATOMS: atom_id res chain seq x y z
N MET A 1 -15.08 32.85 -23.19
CA MET A 1 -14.43 32.52 -21.91
C MET A 1 -15.41 31.75 -21.05
N GLN A 2 -15.13 30.48 -20.76
CA GLN A 2 -15.20 29.85 -19.42
C GLN A 2 -15.14 28.33 -19.62
N LEU A 3 -13.92 27.81 -19.50
CA LEU A 3 -13.65 26.42 -19.15
C LEU A 3 -14.00 26.30 -17.65
N LEU A 4 -15.09 25.60 -17.33
CA LEU A 4 -15.37 25.17 -15.96
C LEU A 4 -14.76 23.78 -15.77
N GLU A 5 -13.76 23.76 -14.91
CA GLU A 5 -13.04 22.59 -14.42
C GLU A 5 -14.01 21.58 -13.78
N SER A 6 -14.15 20.38 -14.35
CA SER A 6 -14.72 19.26 -13.60
C SER A 6 -13.60 18.55 -12.83
N LEU A 7 -13.37 18.99 -11.59
CA LEU A 7 -12.66 18.21 -10.59
C LEU A 7 -13.53 17.01 -10.22
N ASN A 8 -13.41 15.92 -10.99
CA ASN A 8 -14.01 14.64 -10.66
C ASN A 8 -13.27 14.03 -9.46
N GLY A 9 -13.73 14.37 -8.25
CA GLY A 9 -13.43 13.63 -7.04
C GLY A 9 -14.00 12.20 -7.14
N PRO A 10 -13.40 11.21 -6.46
CA PRO A 10 -13.88 9.83 -6.50
C PRO A 10 -15.33 9.78 -6.01
N SER A 11 -16.18 9.12 -6.79
CA SER A 11 -17.61 9.03 -6.48
C SER A 11 -17.83 8.37 -5.11
N VAL A 12 -18.94 8.71 -4.45
CA VAL A 12 -19.29 8.18 -3.11
C VAL A 12 -19.34 6.64 -3.09
N SER A 13 -19.62 6.01 -4.24
CA SER A 13 -19.60 4.54 -4.40
C SER A 13 -18.17 3.96 -4.40
N GLU A 14 -17.20 4.61 -5.07
CA GLU A 14 -15.79 4.19 -5.06
C GLU A 14 -15.16 4.31 -3.68
N SER A 15 -15.50 5.38 -2.96
CA SER A 15 -15.05 5.61 -1.57
C SER A 15 -15.60 4.55 -0.61
N CYS A 16 -16.82 4.06 -0.85
CA CYS A 16 -17.43 2.99 -0.04
C CYS A 16 -16.86 1.60 -0.38
N CYS A 17 -16.46 1.35 -1.62
CA CYS A 17 -15.79 0.13 -2.05
C CYS A 17 -14.36 0.00 -1.49
N ARG A 18 -13.54 1.07 -1.54
CA ARG A 18 -12.19 1.08 -0.96
C ARG A 18 -12.18 0.81 0.55
N ARG A 19 -13.17 1.33 1.28
CA ARG A 19 -13.32 1.14 2.74
C ARG A 19 -13.65 -0.31 3.12
N ARG A 20 -14.28 -1.07 2.22
CA ARG A 20 -14.61 -2.50 2.39
C ARG A 20 -13.39 -3.39 2.10
N GLU A 21 -12.61 -3.06 1.07
CA GLU A 21 -11.39 -3.79 0.69
C GLU A 21 -10.31 -3.74 1.79
N HIS A 22 -10.04 -2.57 2.38
CA HIS A 22 -9.03 -2.45 3.44
C HIS A 22 -9.36 -3.21 4.74
N LYS A 23 -10.65 -3.34 5.08
CA LYS A 23 -11.11 -4.13 6.24
C LYS A 23 -10.97 -5.63 6.00
N ASN A 24 -11.16 -6.06 4.75
CA ASN A 24 -10.98 -7.46 4.36
C ASN A 24 -9.50 -7.87 4.42
N LEU A 25 -8.57 -6.99 4.00
CA LEU A 25 -7.13 -7.28 4.01
C LEU A 25 -6.59 -7.61 5.41
N LEU A 26 -6.99 -6.85 6.44
CA LEU A 26 -6.55 -7.15 7.81
C LEU A 26 -7.10 -8.48 8.30
N LYS A 27 -8.37 -8.77 8.02
CA LYS A 27 -8.99 -10.05 8.37
C LYS A 27 -8.26 -11.22 7.71
N GLU A 28 -7.88 -11.09 6.45
CA GLU A 28 -7.08 -12.09 5.74
C GLU A 28 -5.68 -12.24 6.32
N SER A 29 -5.02 -11.12 6.65
CA SER A 29 -3.70 -11.12 7.29
C SER A 29 -3.72 -11.88 8.61
N LEU A 30 -4.75 -11.65 9.44
CA LEU A 30 -4.92 -12.36 10.71
C LEU A 30 -5.18 -13.85 10.51
N LYS A 31 -6.01 -14.23 9.53
CA LYS A 31 -6.25 -15.64 9.19
C LYS A 31 -4.96 -16.37 8.80
N GLU A 32 -4.07 -15.74 8.04
CA GLU A 32 -2.78 -16.33 7.67
C GLU A 32 -1.84 -16.45 8.86
N LEU A 33 -1.77 -15.44 9.72
CA LEU A 33 -0.96 -15.50 10.95
C LEU A 33 -1.43 -16.58 11.93
N VAL A 34 -2.75 -16.83 11.99
CA VAL A 34 -3.31 -17.96 12.76
C VAL A 34 -2.88 -19.31 12.16
N LYS A 35 -2.93 -19.45 10.83
CA LYS A 35 -2.44 -20.66 10.15
C LYS A 35 -0.94 -20.89 10.37
N GLU A 36 -0.16 -19.82 10.37
CA GLU A 36 1.28 -19.82 10.67
C GLU A 36 1.60 -20.04 12.15
N ARG A 37 0.58 -20.17 13.01
CA ARG A 37 0.69 -20.31 14.49
C ARG A 37 1.44 -19.16 15.16
N LYS A 38 1.53 -18.00 14.50
CA LYS A 38 2.09 -16.75 15.03
C LYS A 38 1.10 -15.97 15.90
N LEU A 39 -0.19 -16.29 15.76
CA LEU A 39 -1.28 -15.66 16.50
C LEU A 39 -2.33 -16.73 16.83
N THR A 40 -2.99 -16.62 17.97
CA THR A 40 -4.14 -17.50 18.28
C THR A 40 -5.41 -16.96 17.64
N GLN A 41 -6.38 -17.84 17.37
CA GLN A 41 -7.68 -17.44 16.82
C GLN A 41 -8.39 -16.44 17.75
N GLU A 42 -8.34 -16.68 19.07
CA GLU A 42 -8.90 -15.77 20.07
C GLU A 42 -8.28 -14.36 19.98
N LYS A 43 -6.95 -14.26 19.86
CA LYS A 43 -6.27 -12.98 19.70
C LYS A 43 -6.65 -12.29 18.38
N ALA A 44 -6.76 -13.04 17.28
CA ALA A 44 -7.22 -12.49 16.00
C ALA A 44 -8.63 -11.89 16.11
N ASP A 45 -9.54 -12.58 16.78
CA ASP A 45 -10.91 -12.11 16.99
C ASP A 45 -10.97 -10.90 17.92
N ASN A 46 -10.13 -10.88 18.97
CA ASN A 46 -9.98 -9.73 19.85
C ASN A 46 -9.45 -8.50 19.12
N VAL A 47 -8.46 -8.65 18.24
CA VAL A 47 -7.95 -7.56 17.38
C VAL A 47 -9.06 -7.01 16.49
N LEU A 48 -9.83 -7.87 15.82
CA LEU A 48 -10.94 -7.43 14.95
C LEU A 48 -12.04 -6.71 15.75
N SER A 49 -12.41 -7.24 16.91
CA SER A 49 -13.39 -6.65 17.82
C SER A 49 -12.92 -5.27 18.30
N TYR A 50 -11.65 -5.16 18.68
CA TYR A 50 -11.05 -3.92 19.14
C TYR A 50 -11.08 -2.83 18.07
N ILE A 51 -10.67 -3.16 16.85
CA ILE A 51 -10.68 -2.23 15.71
C ILE A 51 -12.12 -1.83 15.34
N LYS A 52 -13.08 -2.75 15.42
CA LYS A 52 -14.48 -2.46 15.13
C LYS A 52 -15.08 -1.46 16.12
N LYS A 53 -14.65 -1.49 17.38
CA LYS A 53 -15.10 -0.58 18.45
C LYS A 53 -14.40 0.78 18.36
N ASN A 54 -13.13 0.82 17.99
CA ASN A 54 -12.31 2.03 17.90
C ASN A 54 -12.24 2.56 16.45
N LYS A 55 -13.38 3.02 15.91
CA LYS A 55 -13.55 3.41 14.50
C LYS A 55 -12.89 4.74 14.08
N ASP A 56 -12.19 5.46 14.96
CA ASP A 56 -11.52 6.70 14.55
C ASP A 56 -10.32 6.33 13.65
N GLU A 57 -10.53 6.45 12.33
CA GLU A 57 -9.67 5.96 11.24
C GLU A 57 -8.27 6.59 11.26
N ARG A 58 -8.08 7.71 11.98
CA ARG A 58 -6.87 8.53 12.00
C ARG A 58 -5.66 7.88 12.67
N GLN A 59 -5.82 6.73 13.34
CA GLN A 59 -4.78 6.18 14.21
C GLN A 59 -4.53 4.67 14.09
N TYR A 60 -4.74 4.02 12.94
CA TYR A 60 -4.41 2.58 12.78
C TYR A 60 -2.98 2.19 13.21
N ARG A 61 -1.99 3.11 13.14
CA ARG A 61 -0.65 2.89 13.70
C ARG A 61 -0.64 2.81 15.23
N VAL A 62 -1.40 3.68 15.90
CA VAL A 62 -1.50 3.78 17.36
C VAL A 62 -2.39 2.67 17.92
N LEU A 63 -3.36 2.16 17.14
CA LEU A 63 -4.26 1.10 17.60
C LEU A 63 -3.51 -0.17 18.02
N PHE A 64 -2.52 -0.61 17.25
CA PHE A 64 -1.73 -1.79 17.63
C PHE A 64 -0.84 -1.51 18.84
N ASP A 65 -0.27 -0.31 18.97
CA ASP A 65 0.51 0.06 20.17
C ASP A 65 -0.39 0.10 21.42
N ASP A 66 -1.62 0.56 21.28
CA ASP A 66 -2.61 0.57 22.35
C ASP A 66 -3.07 -0.85 22.73
N MET A 67 -3.27 -1.74 21.74
CA MET A 67 -3.54 -3.16 22.02
C MET A 67 -2.39 -3.83 22.78
N VAL A 68 -1.13 -3.49 22.46
CA VAL A 68 0.05 -3.96 23.19
C VAL A 68 0.04 -3.44 24.63
N LYS A 69 -0.22 -2.15 24.85
CA LYS A 69 -0.34 -1.56 26.20
C LYS A 69 -1.45 -2.21 27.01
N LYS A 70 -2.56 -2.60 26.38
CA LYS A 70 -3.70 -3.28 27.01
C LYS A 70 -3.50 -4.79 27.17
N GLY A 71 -2.37 -5.34 26.73
CA GLY A 71 -2.06 -6.77 26.84
C GLY A 71 -2.92 -7.67 25.95
N ILE A 72 -3.61 -7.11 24.93
CA ILE A 72 -4.44 -7.89 24.00
C ILE A 72 -3.56 -8.74 23.08
N ILE A 73 -2.41 -8.18 22.67
CA ILE A 73 -1.39 -8.82 21.84
C ILE A 73 0.00 -8.43 22.36
N THR A 74 1.02 -9.21 22.02
CA THR A 74 2.42 -8.86 22.29
C THR A 74 2.97 -7.88 21.26
N LYS A 75 4.11 -7.25 21.57
CA LYS A 75 4.83 -6.38 20.61
C LYS A 75 5.22 -7.14 19.34
N GLU A 76 5.65 -8.40 19.47
CA GLU A 76 6.02 -9.26 18.36
C GLU A 76 4.81 -9.60 17.48
N GLU A 77 3.68 -9.97 18.09
CA GLU A 77 2.42 -10.21 17.38
C GLU A 77 1.93 -8.96 16.63
N ALA A 78 2.06 -7.78 17.25
CA ALA A 78 1.72 -6.51 16.60
C ALA A 78 2.61 -6.23 15.38
N ASP A 79 3.90 -6.53 15.47
CA ASP A 79 4.84 -6.36 14.36
C ASP A 79 4.59 -7.36 13.22
N ASP A 80 4.29 -8.62 13.53
CA ASP A 80 3.88 -9.62 12.56
C ASP A 80 2.58 -9.22 11.83
N ILE A 81 1.58 -8.70 12.55
CA ILE A 81 0.33 -8.20 11.97
C ILE A 81 0.62 -7.02 11.02
N ARG A 82 1.48 -6.08 11.41
CA ARG A 82 1.85 -4.93 10.57
C ARG A 82 2.58 -5.38 9.30
N GLU A 83 3.50 -6.32 9.44
CA GLU A 83 4.28 -6.86 8.32
C GLU A 83 3.36 -7.59 7.32
N LYS A 84 2.55 -8.54 7.80
CA LYS A 84 1.61 -9.28 6.94
C LYS A 84 0.60 -8.38 6.24
N ASN A 85 0.02 -7.43 6.98
CA ASN A 85 -0.94 -6.48 6.40
C ASN A 85 -0.29 -5.54 5.37
N ARG A 86 0.99 -5.18 5.53
CA ARG A 86 1.74 -4.44 4.51
C ARG A 86 1.94 -5.29 3.26
N ASP A 87 2.35 -6.54 3.41
CA ASP A 87 2.57 -7.46 2.30
C ASP A 87 1.30 -7.67 1.47
N LYS A 88 0.16 -7.85 2.14
CA LYS A 88 -1.15 -7.94 1.49
C LYS A 88 -1.53 -6.65 0.75
N ARG A 89 -1.24 -5.48 1.33
CA ARG A 89 -1.48 -4.19 0.67
C ARG A 89 -0.59 -4.01 -0.57
N MET A 90 0.68 -4.40 -0.50
CA MET A 90 1.60 -4.39 -1.65
C MET A 90 1.10 -5.33 -2.75
N LEU A 91 0.69 -6.55 -2.39
CA LEU A 91 0.13 -7.51 -3.34
C LEU A 91 -1.12 -6.96 -4.03
N LEU A 92 -2.10 -6.46 -3.28
CA LEU A 92 -3.33 -5.90 -3.86
C LEU A 92 -3.03 -4.68 -4.75
N ARG A 93 -2.11 -3.81 -4.33
CA ARG A 93 -1.68 -2.67 -5.14
C ARG A 93 -1.07 -3.14 -6.46
N ARG A 94 -0.21 -4.16 -6.41
CA ARG A 94 0.42 -4.74 -7.59
C ARG A 94 -0.61 -5.36 -8.52
N GLU A 95 -1.57 -6.11 -8.00
CA GLU A 95 -2.66 -6.70 -8.80
C GLU A 95 -3.49 -5.62 -9.52
N LYS A 96 -3.83 -4.54 -8.81
CA LYS A 96 -4.54 -3.40 -9.42
C LYS A 96 -3.71 -2.77 -10.54
N ILE A 97 -2.45 -2.44 -10.27
CA ILE A 97 -1.55 -1.89 -11.28
C ILE A 97 -1.40 -2.84 -12.48
N THR A 98 -1.25 -4.15 -12.26
CA THR A 98 -1.18 -5.13 -13.34
C THR A 98 -2.44 -5.10 -14.20
N LYS A 99 -3.62 -5.01 -13.58
CA LYS A 99 -4.89 -4.88 -14.32
C LYS A 99 -4.91 -3.59 -15.15
N ASP A 100 -4.57 -2.47 -14.55
CA ASP A 100 -4.56 -1.15 -15.20
C ASP A 100 -3.56 -1.09 -16.37
N LEU A 101 -2.38 -1.69 -16.21
CA LEU A 101 -1.40 -1.79 -17.29
C LEU A 101 -1.86 -2.72 -18.43
N ASN A 102 -2.56 -3.81 -18.12
CA ASN A 102 -3.12 -4.68 -19.15
C ASN A 102 -4.17 -3.96 -20.01
N GLU A 103 -4.88 -2.98 -19.47
CA GLU A 103 -5.79 -2.11 -20.26
C GLU A 103 -4.97 -1.23 -21.23
N LEU A 104 -3.88 -0.60 -20.76
CA LEU A 104 -2.98 0.16 -21.64
C LEU A 104 -2.30 -0.69 -22.73
N VAL A 105 -2.03 -1.97 -22.45
CA VAL A 105 -1.50 -2.91 -23.45
C VAL A 105 -2.56 -3.21 -24.52
N LYS A 106 -3.82 -3.43 -24.14
CA LYS A 106 -4.93 -3.63 -25.08
C LYS A 106 -5.14 -2.42 -25.98
N ASP A 107 -5.02 -1.22 -25.40
CA ASP A 107 -5.11 0.04 -26.12
C ASP A 107 -3.86 0.36 -26.94
N LYS A 108 -2.87 -0.54 -26.95
CA LYS A 108 -1.57 -0.43 -27.64
C LYS A 108 -0.78 0.83 -27.25
N THR A 109 -1.09 1.41 -26.10
CA THR A 109 -0.37 2.56 -25.55
C THR A 109 1.01 2.14 -25.07
N ILE A 110 1.12 0.96 -24.47
CA ILE A 110 2.38 0.32 -24.09
C ILE A 110 2.42 -1.12 -24.62
N THR A 111 3.61 -1.72 -24.66
CA THR A 111 3.78 -3.14 -25.00
C THR A 111 3.68 -4.02 -23.77
N GLN A 112 3.40 -5.32 -23.96
CA GLN A 112 3.42 -6.28 -22.86
C GLN A 112 4.79 -6.35 -22.17
N GLU A 113 5.88 -6.20 -22.94
CA GLU A 113 7.23 -6.18 -22.39
C GLU A 113 7.46 -4.96 -21.49
N GLN A 114 6.97 -3.77 -21.89
CA GLN A 114 7.05 -2.56 -21.07
C GLN A 114 6.24 -2.73 -19.76
N ALA A 115 5.04 -3.32 -19.84
CA ALA A 115 4.22 -3.61 -18.66
C ALA A 115 4.94 -4.61 -17.72
N ASN A 116 5.51 -5.68 -18.26
CA ASN A 116 6.24 -6.68 -17.47
C ASN A 116 7.46 -6.06 -16.77
N LYS A 117 8.27 -5.26 -17.46
CA LYS A 117 9.41 -4.55 -16.88
C LYS A 117 9.00 -3.60 -15.76
N PHE A 118 7.86 -2.92 -15.90
CA PHE A 118 7.32 -2.09 -14.82
C PHE A 118 6.98 -2.93 -13.59
N ILE A 119 6.27 -4.04 -13.78
CA ILE A 119 5.89 -4.94 -12.68
C ILE A 119 7.13 -5.53 -11.99
N GLU A 120 8.15 -5.95 -12.73
CA GLU A 120 9.41 -6.44 -12.15
C GLU A 120 10.12 -5.37 -11.30
N LYS A 121 10.21 -4.12 -11.79
CA LYS A 121 10.78 -3.01 -11.02
C LYS A 121 9.95 -2.71 -9.76
N LEU A 122 8.62 -2.78 -9.88
CA LEU A 122 7.71 -2.60 -8.75
C LEU A 122 7.92 -3.68 -7.67
N GLN A 123 8.10 -4.93 -8.07
CA GLN A 123 8.39 -6.04 -7.15
C GLN A 123 9.70 -5.84 -6.40
N LYS A 124 10.78 -5.46 -7.11
CA LYS A 124 12.07 -5.15 -6.49
C LYS A 124 11.96 -4.00 -5.50
N GLN A 125 11.23 -2.95 -5.86
CA GLN A 125 11.02 -1.81 -4.96
C GLN A 125 10.21 -2.21 -3.71
N ASP A 126 9.20 -3.06 -3.85
CA ASP A 126 8.44 -3.58 -2.69
C ASP A 126 9.36 -4.37 -1.74
N GLU A 127 10.26 -5.21 -2.25
CA GLU A 127 11.25 -5.94 -1.46
C GLU A 127 12.23 -4.98 -0.75
N GLU A 128 12.74 -3.97 -1.43
CA GLU A 128 13.58 -2.95 -0.82
C GLU A 128 12.84 -2.21 0.30
N ILE A 129 11.57 -1.85 0.10
CA ILE A 129 10.74 -1.21 1.13
C ILE A 129 10.57 -2.12 2.35
N LYS A 130 10.38 -3.43 2.16
CA LYS A 130 10.31 -4.39 3.27
C LYS A 130 11.61 -4.39 4.08
N GLU A 131 12.76 -4.43 3.42
CA GLU A 131 14.06 -4.41 4.10
C GLU A 131 14.33 -3.08 4.82
N LEU A 132 13.98 -1.94 4.21
CA LEU A 132 14.03 -0.64 4.87
C LEU A 132 13.17 -0.62 6.14
N HIS A 133 12.00 -1.25 6.11
CA HIS A 133 11.14 -1.34 7.27
C HIS A 133 11.71 -2.21 8.38
N LYS A 134 12.38 -3.31 8.05
CA LYS A 134 13.08 -4.15 9.02
C LYS A 134 14.20 -3.36 9.71
N LYS A 135 15.02 -2.64 8.95
CA LYS A 135 16.09 -1.77 9.48
C LYS A 135 15.55 -0.65 10.37
N ALA A 136 14.35 -0.16 10.09
CA ALA A 136 13.74 0.92 10.85
C ALA A 136 12.85 0.47 12.04
N LYS A 137 12.83 -0.82 12.40
CA LYS A 137 12.01 -1.34 13.52
C LYS A 137 12.35 -0.65 14.85
N ASN A 138 13.64 -0.37 15.09
CA ASN A 138 14.12 0.21 16.36
C ASN A 138 14.35 1.73 16.34
N MET A 139 14.09 2.40 15.22
CA MET A 139 14.23 3.86 15.12
C MET A 139 13.04 4.58 15.78
N SER A 140 13.27 5.80 16.29
CA SER A 140 12.18 6.68 16.74
C SER A 140 11.23 7.03 15.58
N PRO A 141 9.99 7.50 15.84
CA PRO A 141 9.08 7.92 14.78
C PRO A 141 9.67 8.96 13.82
N GLU A 142 10.41 9.94 14.35
CA GLU A 142 11.06 11.02 13.60
C GLU A 142 12.21 10.47 12.74
N GLN A 143 13.11 9.70 13.36
CA GLN A 143 14.25 9.07 12.68
C GLN A 143 13.77 8.11 11.58
N ARG A 144 12.73 7.30 11.86
CA ARG A 144 12.11 6.39 10.89
C ARG A 144 11.54 7.15 9.71
N LYS A 145 10.86 8.28 9.95
CA LYS A 145 10.27 9.10 8.89
C LYS A 145 11.35 9.68 7.97
N GLU A 146 12.41 10.22 8.56
CA GLU A 146 13.55 10.77 7.80
C GLU A 146 14.30 9.68 7.02
N TYR A 147 14.61 8.55 7.67
CA TYR A 147 15.26 7.40 7.05
C TYR A 147 14.48 6.91 5.83
N MET A 148 13.17 6.73 5.97
CA MET A 148 12.30 6.28 4.87
C MET A 148 12.23 7.32 3.74
N LYS A 149 12.10 8.61 4.07
CA LYS A 149 12.05 9.68 3.07
C LYS A 149 13.34 9.71 2.25
N ASN A 150 14.49 9.59 2.91
CA ASN A 150 15.79 9.62 2.24
C ASN A 150 16.01 8.35 1.40
N ALA A 151 15.66 7.18 1.92
CA ALA A 151 15.84 5.91 1.22
C ALA A 151 14.93 5.73 -0.01
N LEU A 152 13.80 6.45 -0.07
CA LEU A 152 12.87 6.43 -1.20
C LEU A 152 13.06 7.58 -2.19
N LYS A 153 13.95 8.53 -1.89
CA LYS A 153 14.20 9.70 -2.74
C LYS A 153 14.75 9.23 -4.10
N GLY A 154 14.13 9.69 -5.18
CA GLY A 154 14.58 9.41 -6.56
C GLY A 154 14.26 8.00 -7.07
N LYS A 155 13.42 7.22 -6.36
CA LYS A 155 12.99 5.88 -6.78
C LYS A 155 11.65 5.86 -7.53
N ASP A 156 11.42 6.85 -8.40
CA ASP A 156 10.27 6.81 -9.32
C ASP A 156 10.59 5.83 -10.48
N ILE A 157 9.86 4.71 -10.51
CA ILE A 157 10.04 3.65 -11.53
C ILE A 157 9.80 4.20 -12.95
N LEU A 158 8.81 5.07 -13.14
CA LEU A 158 8.48 5.60 -14.46
C LEU A 158 9.57 6.55 -14.95
N GLU A 159 10.09 7.41 -14.07
CA GLU A 159 11.26 8.25 -14.41
C GLU A 159 12.48 7.40 -14.80
N GLN A 160 12.73 6.31 -14.07
CA GLN A 160 13.81 5.39 -14.40
C GLN A 160 13.59 4.73 -15.76
N MET A 161 12.38 4.24 -16.04
CA MET A 161 12.06 3.60 -17.33
C MET A 161 12.13 4.57 -18.52
N VAL A 162 11.80 5.86 -18.31
CA VAL A 162 12.00 6.90 -19.33
C VAL A 162 13.49 7.14 -19.58
N LYS A 163 14.28 7.29 -18.51
CA LYS A 163 15.75 7.48 -18.61
C LYS A 163 16.45 6.29 -19.27
N GLU A 164 15.98 5.08 -19.01
CA GLU A 164 16.46 3.84 -19.62
C GLU A 164 15.97 3.66 -21.08
N GLY A 165 15.11 4.56 -21.58
CA GLY A 165 14.55 4.47 -22.93
C GLY A 165 13.58 3.31 -23.13
N ILE A 166 13.10 2.69 -22.04
CA ILE A 166 12.15 1.57 -22.11
C ILE A 166 10.76 2.07 -22.51
N ILE A 167 10.38 3.26 -22.03
CA ILE A 167 9.12 3.93 -22.37
C ILE A 167 9.39 5.39 -22.75
N THR A 168 8.48 5.97 -23.51
CA THR A 168 8.48 7.41 -23.79
C THR A 168 7.87 8.20 -22.64
N GLN A 169 8.12 9.51 -22.61
CA GLN A 169 7.49 10.42 -21.65
C GLN A 169 5.95 10.37 -21.70
N LYS A 170 5.38 10.31 -22.91
CA LYS A 170 3.92 10.19 -23.12
C LYS A 170 3.35 8.88 -22.57
N GLN A 171 4.09 7.77 -22.73
CA GLN A 171 3.71 6.49 -22.16
C GLN A 171 3.77 6.53 -20.63
N ALA A 172 4.81 7.14 -20.05
CA ALA A 172 4.92 7.32 -18.62
C ALA A 172 3.76 8.14 -18.04
N GLU A 173 3.33 9.19 -18.74
CA GLU A 173 2.16 9.99 -18.35
C GLU A 173 0.88 9.16 -18.37
N SER A 174 0.65 8.39 -19.43
CA SER A 174 -0.52 7.49 -19.54
C SER A 174 -0.54 6.45 -18.41
N MET A 175 0.64 5.89 -18.07
CA MET A 175 0.79 4.97 -16.95
C MET A 175 0.51 5.66 -15.60
N ARG A 176 0.90 6.93 -15.41
CA ARG A 176 0.60 7.69 -14.17
C ARG A 176 -0.88 7.94 -13.97
N GLU A 177 -1.64 8.11 -15.04
CA GLU A 177 -3.07 8.40 -14.96
C GLU A 177 -3.88 7.24 -14.41
N VAL A 178 -3.52 6.01 -14.80
CA VAL A 178 -4.22 4.80 -14.36
C VAL A 178 -3.75 4.29 -13.00
N MET A 179 -2.56 4.69 -12.54
CA MET A 179 -2.02 4.23 -11.25
C MET A 179 -2.83 4.76 -10.04
N PRO A 180 -2.91 3.99 -8.95
CA PRO A 180 -3.52 4.45 -7.71
C PRO A 180 -2.84 5.72 -7.18
N LYS A 181 -3.55 6.85 -7.25
CA LYS A 181 -3.05 8.13 -6.74
C LYS A 181 -3.03 8.12 -5.21
N PRO A 182 -1.95 8.63 -4.57
CA PRO A 182 -2.00 8.88 -3.14
C PRO A 182 -3.15 9.84 -2.86
N HIS A 183 -3.95 9.56 -1.83
CA HIS A 183 -4.97 10.50 -1.39
C HIS A 183 -4.26 11.82 -1.08
N LYS A 184 -4.59 12.90 -1.82
CA LYS A 184 -4.20 14.23 -1.39
C LYS A 184 -5.00 14.48 -0.10
N GLU A 185 -4.32 14.44 1.04
CA GLU A 185 -4.84 15.08 2.24
C GLU A 185 -4.84 16.57 1.92
N GLU A 186 -6.00 17.12 1.56
CA GLU A 186 -6.24 18.54 1.71
C GLU A 186 -6.03 18.85 3.20
N ARG A 187 -4.92 19.53 3.48
CA ARG A 187 -4.53 19.95 4.82
C ARG A 187 -5.39 21.11 5.30
#